data_AF-A0A2X3MH89-F1
#
_entry.id   AF-A0A2X3MH89-F1
#
_cell.length_a   1.000
_cell.length_b   1.000
_cell.length_c   1.000
_cell.angle_alpha   90.00
_cell.angle_beta   90.00
_cell.angle_gamma   90.00
#
_symmetry.space_group_name_H-M   'P 1'
#
loop_
_entity.id
_entity.type
_entity.pdbx_description
1 polymer ?
#
loop_
_entity_poly.entity_id
_entity_poly.type
_entity_poly.pdbx_seq_one_letter_code
_entity_poly.pdbx_strand_id
1 'polypeptide(L)'
;MTERHNPQHWSQLSTEDQIRFWERVDEGDTSSFLVTPEKKRTRRRRGEHSTKPKCENPSWFRPAHYKALGGQLGHAYNRLVKKDPATGQYSLRMHMSLHPFYVRERQRAGRKYAFRPEKQRLLDALWPMLISFCDAGKHTVGMCVSRLARELSPKDAKGNVIPETEVTVSRLSCLISEQVRFGTLGVSEETSWDRESRKRLPKYVWITTTGWQMLGVDLMKLQEQQMKRLRESEERRRLIEEGILGEDEDISVHAARKRWYLQRSHEALKYRREKGAARKRANRLARLPQDRQIYEMTLFLKRTLPADEAYQCSDDHLRRLAIKHLYQLELSLAAPPPH
;
A
#
# COMPACT_ATOMS: atom_id res chain seq x y z
N MET A 1 -29.06 28.27 63.33
CA MET A 1 -27.72 28.89 63.32
C MET A 1 -26.70 27.77 63.48
N THR A 2 -26.19 27.20 62.39
CA THR A 2 -25.15 26.17 62.45
C THR A 2 -23.79 26.88 62.56
N GLU A 3 -23.17 26.77 63.73
CA GLU A 3 -21.82 27.30 63.97
C GLU A 3 -20.87 26.74 62.91
N ARG A 4 -20.30 27.64 62.09
CA ARG A 4 -19.21 27.30 61.19
C ARG A 4 -17.99 27.07 62.07
N HIS A 5 -17.73 25.80 62.39
CA HIS A 5 -16.47 25.39 62.99
C HIS A 5 -15.37 25.64 61.95
N ASN A 6 -14.74 26.81 62.02
CA ASN A 6 -13.58 27.13 61.21
C ASN A 6 -12.36 26.79 62.09
N PRO A 7 -11.69 25.65 61.87
CA PRO A 7 -10.56 25.27 62.71
C PRO A 7 -9.41 26.23 62.41
N GLN A 8 -9.26 27.26 63.24
CA GLN A 8 -8.14 28.18 63.20
C GLN A 8 -6.87 27.43 63.58
N HIS A 9 -5.79 27.69 62.85
CA HIS A 9 -4.47 27.14 63.18
C HIS A 9 -3.99 27.77 64.49
N TRP A 10 -3.27 27.03 65.34
CA TRP A 10 -2.83 27.52 66.66
C TRP A 10 -2.06 28.86 66.59
N SER A 11 -1.33 29.09 65.51
CA SER A 11 -0.59 30.35 65.27
C SER A 11 -1.47 31.57 64.95
N GLN A 12 -2.78 31.37 64.79
CA GLN A 12 -3.77 32.42 64.53
C GLN A 12 -4.57 32.77 65.80
N LEU A 13 -4.33 32.06 66.91
CA LEU A 13 -4.95 32.33 68.21
C LEU A 13 -4.29 33.56 68.88
N SER A 14 -4.99 34.17 69.82
CA SER A 14 -4.41 35.23 70.67
C SER A 14 -3.27 34.66 71.53
N THR A 15 -2.37 35.51 72.03
CA THR A 15 -1.20 35.07 72.81
C THR A 15 -1.59 34.28 74.06
N GLU A 16 -2.67 34.67 74.73
CA GLU A 16 -3.19 33.99 75.93
C GLU A 16 -3.80 32.62 75.58
N ASP A 17 -4.50 32.53 74.45
CA ASP A 17 -5.08 31.26 73.98
C ASP A 17 -4.03 30.31 73.42
N GLN A 18 -2.91 30.82 72.89
CA GLN A 18 -1.76 30.01 72.51
C GLN A 18 -1.12 29.38 73.75
N ILE A 19 -0.94 30.14 74.83
CA ILE A 19 -0.37 29.61 76.09
C ILE A 19 -1.26 28.48 76.63
N ARG A 20 -2.58 28.70 76.72
CA ARG A 20 -3.54 27.66 77.14
C ARG A 20 -3.58 26.45 76.22
N PHE A 21 -3.37 26.66 74.91
CA PHE A 21 -3.28 25.56 73.95
C PHE A 21 -2.03 24.70 74.22
N TRP A 22 -0.87 25.33 74.46
CA TRP A 22 0.36 24.62 74.79
C TRP A 22 0.32 23.92 76.14
N GLU A 23 -0.31 24.52 77.15
CA GLU A 23 -0.55 23.87 78.46
C GLU A 23 -1.37 22.56 78.28
N ARG A 24 -2.43 22.58 77.46
CA ARG A 24 -3.24 21.38 77.18
C ARG A 24 -2.54 20.33 76.30
N VAL A 25 -1.52 20.73 75.55
CA VAL A 25 -0.66 19.81 74.80
C VAL A 25 0.29 19.11 75.77
N ASP A 26 0.90 19.86 76.69
CA ASP A 26 1.82 19.34 77.70
C ASP A 26 1.11 18.44 78.73
N GLU A 27 -0.16 18.71 79.02
CA GLU A 27 -1.03 17.87 79.85
C GLU A 27 -1.52 16.59 79.13
N GLY A 28 -1.26 16.45 77.82
CA GLY A 28 -1.60 15.26 77.03
C GLY A 28 -3.05 15.18 76.53
N ASP A 29 -3.85 16.23 76.73
CA ASP A 29 -5.28 16.29 76.35
C ASP A 29 -5.50 16.51 74.84
N THR A 30 -4.49 16.97 74.11
CA THR A 30 -4.60 17.25 72.66
C THR A 30 -3.54 16.48 71.85
N SER A 31 -3.98 15.45 71.13
CA SER A 31 -3.10 14.50 70.44
C SER A 31 -2.65 14.90 69.02
N SER A 32 -3.03 16.07 68.51
CA SER A 32 -2.75 16.46 67.11
C SER A 32 -2.69 17.97 66.89
N PHE A 33 -1.49 18.47 66.56
CA PHE A 33 -1.18 19.87 66.20
C PHE A 33 -1.77 20.34 64.86
N LEU A 34 -2.11 19.40 63.98
CA LEU A 34 -2.49 19.70 62.60
C LEU A 34 -4.01 19.65 62.49
N VAL A 35 -4.61 20.79 62.17
CA VAL A 35 -5.97 20.83 61.60
C VAL A 35 -5.98 19.87 60.42
N THR A 36 -6.78 18.80 60.48
CA THR A 36 -6.90 17.88 59.35
C THR A 36 -7.32 18.69 58.14
N PRO A 37 -6.50 18.78 57.07
CA PRO A 37 -6.83 19.63 55.94
C PRO A 37 -8.17 19.16 55.37
N GLU A 38 -9.15 20.07 55.32
CA GLU A 38 -10.42 19.78 54.69
C GLU A 38 -10.13 19.30 53.26
N LYS A 39 -10.45 18.04 52.97
CA LYS A 39 -10.29 17.47 51.63
C LYS A 39 -11.23 18.22 50.69
N LYS A 40 -10.76 19.29 50.06
CA LYS A 40 -11.48 20.02 49.02
C LYS A 40 -11.91 19.00 47.95
N ARG A 41 -13.22 18.72 47.89
CA ARG A 41 -13.78 17.79 46.88
C ARG A 41 -13.45 18.35 45.51
N THR A 42 -12.59 17.65 44.76
CA THR A 42 -12.22 18.08 43.42
C THR A 42 -13.49 18.11 42.55
N ARG A 43 -13.71 19.21 41.82
CA ARG A 43 -14.82 19.32 40.84
C ARG A 43 -14.63 18.41 39.61
N ARG A 44 -13.47 17.75 39.50
CA ARG A 44 -13.17 16.80 38.43
C ARG A 44 -14.02 15.54 38.61
N ARG A 45 -15.09 15.43 37.84
CA ARG A 45 -15.87 14.20 37.70
C ARG A 45 -15.40 13.47 36.45
N ARG A 46 -15.27 12.15 36.56
CA ARG A 46 -15.05 11.29 35.40
C ARG A 46 -16.29 11.40 34.52
N GLY A 47 -16.12 11.70 33.24
CA GLY A 47 -17.23 11.69 32.29
C GLY A 47 -17.83 10.28 32.18
N GLU A 48 -19.09 10.20 31.77
CA GLU A 48 -19.83 8.94 31.60
C GLU A 48 -19.39 8.15 30.35
N HIS A 49 -18.41 8.64 29.59
CA HIS A 49 -17.90 7.94 28.42
C HIS A 49 -17.18 6.65 28.82
N SER A 50 -17.44 5.58 28.06
CA SER A 50 -16.72 4.32 28.20
C SER A 50 -15.23 4.54 27.92
N THR A 51 -14.38 4.05 28.81
CA THR A 51 -12.92 4.02 28.61
C THR A 51 -12.44 2.73 27.98
N LYS A 52 -13.35 1.79 27.73
CA LYS A 52 -13.02 0.53 27.06
C LYS A 52 -12.84 0.80 25.56
N PRO A 53 -11.87 0.17 24.91
CA PRO A 53 -11.73 0.28 23.46
C PRO A 53 -12.97 -0.35 22.79
N LYS A 54 -13.47 0.29 21.72
CA LYS A 54 -14.57 -0.23 20.89
C LYS A 54 -14.39 -1.70 20.50
N CYS A 55 -13.19 -2.06 20.04
CA CYS A 55 -12.82 -3.43 19.68
C CYS A 55 -11.88 -4.06 20.72
N GLU A 56 -12.37 -4.83 21.68
CA GLU A 56 -11.51 -5.41 22.73
C GLU A 56 -10.61 -6.55 22.22
N ASN A 57 -11.11 -7.34 21.27
CA ASN A 57 -10.49 -8.56 20.73
C ASN A 57 -10.34 -8.49 19.20
N PRO A 58 -9.47 -7.61 18.67
CA PRO A 58 -9.19 -7.61 17.24
C PRO A 58 -8.53 -8.95 16.86
N SER A 59 -8.95 -9.53 15.74
CA SER A 59 -8.33 -10.70 15.15
C SER A 59 -8.31 -10.53 13.62
N TRP A 60 -7.19 -10.91 13.00
CA TRP A 60 -7.04 -10.80 11.56
C TRP A 60 -6.16 -11.92 11.04
N PHE A 61 -6.65 -12.60 10.01
CA PHE A 61 -5.94 -13.63 9.26
C PHE A 61 -6.18 -13.40 7.78
N ARG A 62 -5.18 -13.68 6.95
CA ARG A 62 -5.24 -13.46 5.50
C ARG A 62 -6.40 -14.26 4.88
N PRO A 63 -7.40 -13.60 4.29
CA PRO A 63 -8.49 -14.28 3.60
C PRO A 63 -8.01 -15.09 2.37
N ALA A 64 -8.77 -16.13 2.02
CA ALA A 64 -8.42 -17.05 0.93
C ALA A 64 -8.44 -16.41 -0.48
N HIS A 65 -9.16 -15.30 -0.67
CA HIS A 65 -9.21 -14.60 -1.96
C HIS A 65 -7.90 -13.87 -2.30
N TYR A 66 -7.04 -13.61 -1.31
CA TYR A 66 -5.73 -13.04 -1.57
C TYR A 66 -4.76 -14.13 -2.03
N LYS A 67 -3.90 -13.77 -2.99
CA LYS A 67 -2.80 -14.64 -3.43
C LYS A 67 -1.94 -15.09 -2.24
N ALA A 68 -1.54 -16.35 -2.25
CA ALA A 68 -0.65 -16.91 -1.24
C ALA A 68 0.68 -16.14 -1.19
N LEU A 69 1.20 -15.94 0.03
CA LEU A 69 2.50 -15.30 0.25
C LEU A 69 3.61 -16.30 -0.08
N GLY A 70 4.52 -15.92 -0.97
CA GLY A 70 5.70 -16.70 -1.32
C GLY A 70 6.96 -16.22 -0.60
N GLY A 71 8.03 -17.00 -0.72
CA GLY A 71 9.37 -16.60 -0.25
C GLY A 71 9.45 -16.34 1.26
N GLN A 72 10.22 -15.32 1.64
CA GLN A 72 10.44 -14.98 3.05
C GLN A 72 9.18 -14.40 3.72
N LEU A 73 8.32 -13.70 2.97
CA LEU A 73 7.04 -13.21 3.49
C LEU A 73 6.11 -14.36 3.89
N GLY A 74 6.05 -15.41 3.06
CA GLY A 74 5.30 -16.63 3.38
C GLY A 74 5.86 -17.36 4.60
N HIS A 75 7.19 -17.47 4.69
CA HIS A 75 7.84 -18.05 5.87
C HIS A 75 7.51 -17.26 7.15
N ALA A 76 7.61 -15.94 7.11
CA ALA A 76 7.29 -15.06 8.23
C ALA A 76 5.82 -15.20 8.66
N TYR A 77 4.89 -15.23 7.70
CA TYR A 77 3.46 -15.40 7.97
C TYR A 77 3.16 -16.76 8.62
N ASN A 78 3.74 -17.85 8.11
CA ASN A 78 3.56 -19.20 8.66
C ASN A 78 4.18 -19.37 10.06
N ARG A 79 5.12 -18.50 10.45
CA ARG A 79 5.63 -18.46 11.83
C ARG A 79 4.65 -17.81 12.79
N LEU A 80 3.92 -16.80 12.32
CA LEU A 80 2.90 -16.11 13.11
C LEU A 80 1.59 -16.89 13.20
N VAL A 81 1.14 -17.49 12.11
CA VAL A 81 -0.19 -18.09 11.97
C VAL A 81 -0.05 -19.58 11.68
N LYS A 82 -0.83 -20.40 12.39
CA LYS A 82 -1.05 -21.81 12.06
C LYS A 82 -2.48 -22.00 11.56
N LYS A 83 -2.64 -22.95 10.64
CA LYS A 83 -3.94 -23.45 10.20
C LYS A 83 -4.10 -24.85 10.77
N ASP A 84 -5.19 -25.08 11.49
CA ASP A 84 -5.48 -26.39 12.03
C ASP A 84 -5.93 -27.32 10.88
N PRO A 85 -5.28 -28.48 10.66
CA PRO A 85 -5.56 -29.33 9.50
C PRO A 85 -6.99 -29.91 9.49
N ALA A 86 -7.52 -30.22 10.66
CA ALA A 86 -8.83 -30.85 10.81
C ALA A 86 -10.00 -29.86 10.66
N THR A 87 -9.91 -28.69 11.27
CA THR A 87 -11.00 -27.69 11.29
C THR A 87 -10.84 -26.62 10.22
N GLY A 88 -9.64 -26.47 9.65
CA GLY A 88 -9.30 -25.39 8.73
C GLY A 88 -9.24 -24.00 9.38
N GLN A 89 -9.42 -23.90 10.69
CA GLN A 89 -9.41 -22.63 11.42
C GLN A 89 -7.98 -22.08 11.56
N TYR A 90 -7.88 -20.75 11.51
CA TYR A 90 -6.61 -20.05 11.71
C TYR A 90 -6.47 -19.64 13.16
N SER A 91 -5.29 -19.88 13.72
CA SER A 91 -4.92 -19.43 15.05
C SER A 91 -3.49 -18.90 15.07
N LEU A 92 -3.18 -18.07 16.07
CA LEU A 92 -1.82 -17.56 16.22
C LEU A 92 -0.92 -18.68 16.74
N ARG A 93 0.20 -18.91 16.05
CA ARG A 93 1.30 -19.76 16.48
C ARG A 93 2.24 -19.00 17.42
N MET A 94 2.45 -17.72 17.16
CA MET A 94 3.31 -16.84 17.93
C MET A 94 2.55 -15.56 18.30
N HIS A 95 2.54 -15.24 19.59
CA HIS A 95 2.07 -13.96 20.11
C HIS A 95 3.21 -12.96 20.11
N MET A 96 3.23 -12.07 19.12
CA MET A 96 4.33 -11.12 18.96
C MET A 96 4.43 -10.16 20.15
N SER A 97 3.32 -9.82 20.78
CA SER A 97 3.27 -9.00 21.98
C SER A 97 4.04 -9.56 23.19
N LEU A 98 4.26 -10.88 23.21
CA LEU A 98 5.01 -11.60 24.24
C LEU A 98 6.45 -11.93 23.82
N HIS A 99 6.90 -11.42 22.67
CA HIS A 99 8.25 -11.70 22.17
C HIS A 99 9.33 -11.16 23.15
N PRO A 100 10.38 -11.95 23.46
CA PRO A 100 11.42 -11.56 24.42
C PRO A 100 12.08 -10.19 24.14
N PHE A 101 12.13 -9.80 22.87
CA PHE A 101 12.60 -8.47 22.44
C PHE A 101 11.90 -7.32 23.18
N TYR A 102 10.57 -7.37 23.34
CA TYR A 102 9.82 -6.31 24.04
C TYR A 102 10.05 -6.30 25.55
N VAL A 103 10.55 -7.39 26.11
CA VAL A 103 10.98 -7.45 27.51
C VAL A 103 12.35 -6.77 27.63
N ARG A 104 13.30 -7.12 26.76
CA ARG A 104 14.66 -6.57 26.77
C ARG A 104 14.70 -5.07 26.46
N GLU A 105 14.04 -4.64 25.39
CA GLU A 105 14.09 -3.25 24.90
C GLU A 105 13.06 -2.33 25.57
N ARG A 106 12.34 -2.81 26.60
CA ARG A 106 11.24 -2.08 27.23
C ARG A 106 11.66 -0.72 27.78
N GLN A 107 12.80 -0.69 28.48
CA GLN A 107 13.34 0.52 29.09
C GLN A 107 13.78 1.51 28.01
N ARG A 108 14.46 1.02 26.95
CA ARG A 108 14.87 1.82 25.80
C ARG A 108 13.69 2.50 25.10
N ALA A 109 12.57 1.79 24.96
CA ALA A 109 11.34 2.33 24.37
C ALA A 109 10.55 3.26 25.32
N GLY A 110 11.05 3.54 26.52
CA GLY A 110 10.43 4.44 27.50
C GLY A 110 9.23 3.84 28.23
N ARG A 111 9.15 2.50 28.34
CA ARG A 111 8.09 1.82 29.08
C ARG A 111 8.60 1.25 30.41
N LYS A 112 7.81 1.42 31.47
CA LYS A 112 8.01 0.73 32.75
C LYS A 112 7.35 -0.65 32.78
N TYR A 113 6.10 -0.72 32.32
CA TYR A 113 5.26 -1.93 32.38
C TYR A 113 5.10 -2.61 31.03
N ALA A 114 4.77 -3.90 31.08
CA ALA A 114 4.36 -4.67 29.91
C ALA A 114 3.16 -4.04 29.19
N PHE A 115 2.87 -4.49 27.97
CA PHE A 115 1.67 -4.06 27.27
C PHE A 115 0.43 -4.52 28.02
N ARG A 116 -0.61 -3.67 28.07
CA ARG A 116 -1.92 -4.06 28.59
C ARG A 116 -2.57 -5.13 27.68
N PRO A 117 -3.45 -6.01 28.20
CA PRO A 117 -4.03 -7.10 27.41
C PRO A 117 -4.69 -6.64 26.10
N GLU A 118 -5.41 -5.52 26.10
CA GLU A 118 -6.10 -5.01 24.90
C GLU A 118 -5.11 -4.50 23.85
N LYS A 119 -3.92 -4.07 24.29
CA LYS A 119 -2.84 -3.64 23.40
C LYS A 119 -2.06 -4.84 22.88
N GLN A 120 -1.84 -5.87 23.72
CA GLN A 120 -1.23 -7.14 23.31
C GLN A 120 -2.02 -7.78 22.17
N ARG A 121 -3.35 -7.93 22.35
CA ARG A 121 -4.24 -8.48 21.32
C ARG A 121 -4.21 -7.68 20.02
N LEU A 122 -4.20 -6.36 20.10
CA LEU A 122 -4.10 -5.51 18.91
C LEU A 122 -2.75 -5.68 18.20
N LEU A 123 -1.65 -5.77 18.95
CA LEU A 123 -0.32 -6.00 18.40
C LEU A 123 -0.23 -7.36 17.71
N ASP A 124 -0.77 -8.39 18.35
CA ASP A 124 -0.81 -9.75 17.81
C ASP A 124 -1.63 -9.85 16.52
N ALA A 125 -2.75 -9.10 16.42
CA ALA A 125 -3.55 -9.03 15.19
C ALA A 125 -2.89 -8.17 14.09
N LEU A 126 -2.11 -7.16 14.48
CA LEU A 126 -1.45 -6.25 13.56
C LEU A 126 -0.36 -6.94 12.73
N TRP A 127 0.48 -7.76 13.35
CA TRP A 127 1.64 -8.37 12.68
C TRP A 127 1.30 -9.27 11.48
N PRO A 128 0.35 -10.23 11.57
CA PRO A 128 -0.08 -11.02 10.41
C PRO A 128 -0.58 -10.15 9.25
N MET A 129 -1.22 -9.03 9.58
CA MET A 129 -1.75 -8.10 8.60
C MET A 129 -0.66 -7.26 7.93
N LEU A 130 0.32 -6.76 8.71
CA LEU A 130 1.47 -6.05 8.15
C LEU A 130 2.25 -6.92 7.17
N ILE A 131 2.55 -8.18 7.52
CA ILE A 131 3.26 -9.11 6.64
C ILE A 131 2.44 -9.40 5.38
N SER A 132 1.12 -9.52 5.53
CA SER A 132 0.22 -9.82 4.42
C SER A 132 0.15 -8.72 3.36
N PHE A 133 0.24 -7.46 3.76
CA PHE A 133 0.18 -6.31 2.86
C PHE A 133 1.55 -5.67 2.64
N CYS A 134 2.62 -6.33 3.08
CA CYS A 134 3.99 -5.90 2.86
C CYS A 134 4.39 -6.12 1.40
N ASP A 135 4.90 -5.08 0.77
CA ASP A 135 5.52 -5.18 -0.55
C ASP A 135 6.86 -5.91 -0.42
N ALA A 136 7.07 -6.96 -1.22
CA ALA A 136 8.29 -7.76 -1.16
C ALA A 136 9.54 -6.99 -1.60
N GLY A 137 9.40 -5.95 -2.43
CA GLY A 137 10.50 -5.14 -2.93
C GLY A 137 10.86 -3.96 -2.00
N LYS A 138 9.88 -3.30 -1.39
CA LYS A 138 10.14 -2.11 -0.55
C LYS A 138 10.06 -2.38 0.95
N HIS A 139 9.54 -3.54 1.36
CA HIS A 139 9.19 -3.87 2.74
C HIS A 139 8.20 -2.88 3.40
N THR A 140 7.61 -2.00 2.60
CA THR A 140 6.57 -1.06 2.98
C THR A 140 5.21 -1.73 2.85
N VAL A 141 4.33 -1.47 3.80
CA VAL A 141 2.94 -1.90 3.77
C VAL A 141 2.20 -1.02 2.77
N GLY A 142 1.58 -1.64 1.76
CA GLY A 142 0.90 -0.94 0.66
C GLY A 142 -0.40 -0.23 1.04
N MET A 143 -0.68 -0.07 2.34
CA MET A 143 -1.91 0.52 2.87
C MET A 143 -1.59 1.61 3.89
N CYS A 144 -2.36 2.70 3.85
CA CYS A 144 -2.29 3.74 4.86
C CYS A 144 -2.92 3.27 6.18
N VAL A 145 -2.53 3.92 7.30
CA VAL A 145 -3.02 3.58 8.65
C VAL A 145 -4.56 3.53 8.74
N SER A 146 -5.27 4.44 8.07
CA SER A 146 -6.73 4.44 8.05
C SER A 146 -7.32 3.21 7.35
N ARG A 147 -6.68 2.71 6.29
CA ARG A 147 -7.08 1.47 5.63
C ARG A 147 -6.73 0.25 6.48
N LEU A 148 -5.56 0.22 7.13
CA LEU A 148 -5.18 -0.84 8.07
C LEU A 148 -6.20 -0.97 9.21
N ALA A 149 -6.65 0.16 9.77
CA ALA A 149 -7.66 0.18 10.82
C ALA A 149 -9.00 -0.41 10.37
N ARG A 150 -9.44 -0.09 9.14
CA ARG A 150 -10.65 -0.68 8.54
C ARG A 150 -10.52 -2.18 8.31
N GLU A 151 -9.32 -2.66 7.91
CA GLU A 151 -9.09 -4.09 7.72
C GLU A 151 -9.08 -4.88 9.03
N LEU A 152 -8.56 -4.32 10.13
CA LEU A 152 -8.66 -4.96 11.47
C LEU A 152 -10.06 -4.93 12.06
N SER A 153 -10.92 -4.05 11.56
CA SER A 153 -12.23 -3.85 12.14
C SER A 153 -13.17 -4.99 11.71
N PRO A 154 -14.02 -5.49 12.62
CA PRO A 154 -15.10 -6.41 12.26
C PRO A 154 -16.00 -5.80 11.18
N LYS A 155 -16.31 -6.61 10.18
CA LYS A 155 -17.16 -6.23 9.05
C LYS A 155 -18.52 -6.93 9.16
N ASP A 156 -19.57 -6.26 8.72
CA ASP A 156 -20.91 -6.83 8.60
C ASP A 156 -21.00 -7.81 7.41
N ALA A 157 -22.17 -8.42 7.20
CA ALA A 157 -22.41 -9.33 6.08
C ALA A 157 -22.27 -8.65 4.69
N LYS A 158 -22.33 -7.32 4.64
CA LYS A 158 -22.17 -6.52 3.42
C LYS A 158 -20.72 -6.06 3.21
N GLY A 159 -19.80 -6.36 4.13
CA GLY A 159 -18.40 -5.97 4.09
C GLY A 159 -18.10 -4.56 4.62
N ASN A 160 -19.08 -3.88 5.23
CA ASN A 160 -18.91 -2.58 5.87
C ASN A 160 -18.43 -2.73 7.31
N VAL A 161 -17.62 -1.77 7.78
CA VAL A 161 -17.11 -1.77 9.15
C VAL A 161 -18.24 -1.45 10.13
N ILE A 162 -18.37 -2.28 11.19
CA ILE A 162 -19.35 -2.06 12.26
C ILE A 162 -18.85 -0.92 13.16
N PRO A 163 -19.52 0.26 13.22
CA PRO A 163 -18.98 1.45 13.89
C PRO A 163 -18.80 1.32 15.41
N GLU A 164 -19.57 0.45 16.05
CA GLU A 164 -19.53 0.19 17.49
C GLU A 164 -18.30 -0.62 17.89
N THR A 165 -17.87 -1.55 17.02
CA THR A 165 -16.76 -2.47 17.26
C THR A 165 -15.53 -2.15 16.42
N GLU A 166 -15.46 -0.95 15.82
CA GLU A 166 -14.34 -0.58 14.94
C GLU A 166 -13.02 -0.45 15.72
N VAL A 167 -11.91 -0.79 15.06
CA VAL A 167 -10.58 -0.43 15.52
C VAL A 167 -10.33 1.02 15.10
N THR A 168 -10.28 1.93 16.07
CA THR A 168 -10.09 3.35 15.78
C THR A 168 -8.70 3.64 15.21
N VAL A 169 -8.63 4.56 14.24
CA VAL A 169 -7.37 4.99 13.59
C VAL A 169 -6.38 5.54 14.61
N SER A 170 -6.87 6.27 15.62
CA SER A 170 -6.03 6.81 16.70
C SER A 170 -5.36 5.71 17.51
N ARG A 171 -6.10 4.66 17.89
CA ARG A 171 -5.56 3.53 18.66
C ARG A 171 -4.47 2.79 17.87
N LEU A 172 -4.71 2.54 16.58
CA LEU A 172 -3.73 1.89 15.72
C LEU A 172 -2.48 2.78 15.51
N SER A 173 -2.67 4.08 15.27
CA SER A 173 -1.59 5.05 15.11
C SER A 173 -0.71 5.15 16.36
N CYS A 174 -1.31 5.16 17.56
CA CYS A 174 -0.57 5.13 18.83
C CYS A 174 0.22 3.83 19.00
N LEU A 175 -0.35 2.67 18.60
CA LEU A 175 0.37 1.40 18.65
C LEU A 175 1.57 1.40 17.69
N ILE A 176 1.38 1.85 16.44
CA ILE A 176 2.46 1.94 15.45
C ILE A 176 3.57 2.88 15.95
N SER A 177 3.21 4.05 16.47
CA SER A 177 4.18 5.01 17.04
C SER A 177 5.01 4.39 18.16
N GLU A 178 4.41 3.51 18.96
CA GLU A 178 5.13 2.76 19.99
C GLU A 178 6.05 1.69 19.39
N GLN A 179 5.61 0.98 18.35
CA GLN A 179 6.46 0.02 17.62
C GLN A 179 7.67 0.69 16.95
N VAL A 180 7.52 1.94 16.52
CA VAL A 180 8.61 2.78 16.01
C VAL A 180 9.63 3.09 17.12
N ARG A 181 9.18 3.39 18.35
CA ARG A 181 10.09 3.57 19.49
C ARG A 181 10.88 2.30 19.84
N PHE A 182 10.25 1.14 19.68
CA PHE A 182 10.93 -0.15 19.79
C PHE A 182 11.88 -0.43 18.60
N GLY A 183 11.78 0.33 17.51
CA GLY A 183 12.59 0.17 16.31
C GLY A 183 12.14 -0.96 15.39
N THR A 184 11.00 -1.60 15.67
CA THR A 184 10.47 -2.76 14.92
C THR A 184 9.75 -2.37 13.63
N LEU A 185 9.14 -1.19 13.63
CA LEU A 185 8.47 -0.58 12.48
C LEU A 185 9.08 0.80 12.23
N GLY A 186 9.03 1.24 10.97
CA GLY A 186 9.29 2.63 10.58
C GLY A 186 8.04 3.25 9.95
N VAL A 187 7.95 4.56 9.97
CA VAL A 187 6.84 5.33 9.40
C VAL A 187 7.40 6.46 8.55
N SER A 188 6.77 6.74 7.42
CA SER A 188 7.18 7.83 6.53
C SER A 188 7.12 9.17 7.27
N GLU A 189 8.25 9.88 7.31
CA GLU A 189 8.43 11.11 8.10
C GLU A 189 7.58 12.28 7.56
N GLU A 190 7.32 12.28 6.26
CA GLU A 190 6.59 13.35 5.58
C GLU A 190 5.08 13.22 5.80
N THR A 191 4.58 13.87 6.84
CA THR A 191 3.15 14.21 6.91
C THR A 191 2.93 15.69 6.74
N SER A 192 3.01 16.13 5.50
CA SER A 192 2.49 17.44 5.11
C SER A 192 0.96 17.41 5.16
N TRP A 193 0.42 18.54 5.61
CA TRP A 193 -0.98 18.86 5.45
C TRP A 193 -1.15 19.48 4.07
N ASP A 194 -1.93 18.84 3.21
CA ASP A 194 -2.28 19.43 1.94
C ASP A 194 -3.44 20.42 2.16
N ARG A 195 -3.17 21.69 1.86
CA ARG A 195 -4.15 22.79 2.00
C ARG A 195 -5.26 22.66 0.96
N GLU A 196 -4.94 22.19 -0.24
CA GLU A 196 -5.88 22.12 -1.36
C GLU A 196 -6.90 21.02 -1.14
N SER A 197 -6.45 19.79 -0.89
CA SER A 197 -7.36 18.68 -0.60
C SER A 197 -7.92 18.68 0.83
N ARG A 198 -7.43 19.58 1.71
CA ARG A 198 -7.74 19.65 3.15
C ARG A 198 -7.57 18.29 3.84
N LYS A 199 -6.54 17.54 3.45
CA LYS A 199 -6.24 16.19 3.97
C LYS A 199 -4.77 16.08 4.34
N ARG A 200 -4.46 15.21 5.30
CA ARG A 200 -3.08 14.80 5.58
C ARG A 200 -2.63 13.78 4.55
N LEU A 201 -1.38 13.88 4.11
CA LEU A 201 -0.78 12.83 3.30
C LEU A 201 -0.80 11.48 4.03
N PRO A 202 -0.97 10.37 3.29
CA PRO A 202 -1.02 9.04 3.86
C PRO A 202 0.32 8.68 4.52
N LYS A 203 0.26 8.20 5.76
CA LYS A 203 1.39 7.59 6.47
C LYS A 203 1.56 6.14 6.02
N TYR A 204 2.71 5.82 5.45
CA TYR A 204 3.09 4.45 5.16
C TYR A 204 3.94 3.87 6.28
N VAL A 205 3.80 2.57 6.52
CA VAL A 205 4.53 1.83 7.54
C VAL A 205 5.44 0.83 6.84
N TRP A 206 6.69 0.68 7.26
CA TRP A 206 7.55 -0.41 6.81
C TRP A 206 8.07 -1.22 7.99
N ILE A 207 8.41 -2.48 7.71
CA ILE A 207 9.00 -3.37 8.70
C ILE A 207 10.51 -3.18 8.65
N THR A 208 11.12 -2.91 9.81
CA THR A 208 12.58 -2.74 9.89
C THR A 208 13.29 -4.08 9.93
N THR A 209 14.62 -4.06 9.81
CA THR A 209 15.48 -5.25 9.96
C THR A 209 15.24 -5.96 11.29
N THR A 210 15.05 -5.22 12.39
CA THR A 210 14.77 -5.81 13.72
C THR A 210 13.41 -6.51 13.74
N GLY A 211 12.38 -5.94 13.08
CA GLY A 211 11.08 -6.58 12.92
C GLY A 211 11.17 -7.91 12.18
N TRP A 212 11.97 -7.97 11.12
CA TRP A 212 12.22 -9.21 10.38
C TRP A 212 13.01 -10.25 11.20
N GLN A 213 14.00 -9.81 12.00
CA GLN A 213 14.74 -10.68 12.90
C GLN A 213 13.85 -11.28 13.99
N MET A 214 12.87 -10.54 14.52
CA MET A 214 11.89 -11.07 15.49
C MET A 214 11.03 -12.19 14.89
N LEU A 215 10.74 -12.09 13.59
CA LEU A 215 10.06 -13.13 12.82
C LEU A 215 11.01 -14.27 12.42
N GLY A 216 12.29 -14.18 12.78
CA GLY A 216 13.35 -15.12 12.42
C GLY A 216 13.44 -15.37 10.91
N VAL A 217 13.23 -14.31 10.13
CA VAL A 217 13.43 -14.30 8.68
C VAL A 217 14.93 -14.20 8.39
N ASP A 218 15.38 -14.96 7.39
CA ASP A 218 16.73 -14.84 6.87
C ASP A 218 16.88 -13.52 6.09
N LEU A 219 17.63 -12.59 6.67
CA LEU A 219 17.81 -11.25 6.12
C LEU A 219 18.53 -11.26 4.77
N MET A 220 19.45 -12.20 4.54
CA MET A 220 20.19 -12.29 3.28
C MET A 220 19.24 -12.68 2.14
N LYS A 221 18.44 -13.74 2.37
CA LYS A 221 17.42 -14.17 1.40
C LYS A 221 16.35 -13.12 1.18
N LEU A 222 16.01 -12.34 2.21
CA LEU A 222 15.06 -11.23 2.09
C LEU A 222 15.61 -10.13 1.19
N GLN A 223 16.88 -9.74 1.38
CA GLN A 223 17.57 -8.75 0.53
C GLN A 223 17.72 -9.23 -0.91
N GLU A 224 18.05 -10.50 -1.14
CA GLU A 224 18.09 -11.09 -2.48
C GLU A 224 16.73 -11.02 -3.19
N GLN A 225 15.64 -11.32 -2.47
CA GLN A 225 14.28 -11.20 -2.99
C GLN A 225 13.93 -9.75 -3.33
N GLN A 226 14.32 -8.80 -2.47
CA GLN A 226 14.16 -7.37 -2.72
C GLN A 226 14.92 -6.93 -3.97
N MET A 227 16.21 -7.26 -4.09
CA MET A 227 17.02 -6.91 -5.26
C MET A 227 16.46 -7.49 -6.55
N LYS A 228 15.99 -8.74 -6.52
CA LYS A 228 15.34 -9.35 -7.68
C LYS A 228 14.08 -8.59 -8.10
N ARG A 229 13.24 -8.19 -7.14
CA ARG A 229 12.04 -7.40 -7.41
C ARG A 229 12.34 -6.00 -7.95
N LEU A 230 13.36 -5.34 -7.43
CA LEU A 230 13.79 -4.04 -7.94
C LEU A 230 14.27 -4.15 -9.39
N ARG A 231 15.08 -5.15 -9.73
CA ARG A 231 15.51 -5.42 -11.10
C ARG A 231 14.33 -5.69 -12.04
N GLU A 232 13.37 -6.54 -11.62
CA GLU A 232 12.14 -6.81 -12.40
C GLU A 232 11.34 -5.51 -12.65
N SER A 233 11.28 -4.61 -11.68
CA SER A 233 10.60 -3.32 -11.81
C SER A 233 11.34 -2.35 -12.74
N GLU A 234 12.67 -2.32 -12.70
CA GLU A 234 13.50 -1.50 -13.61
C GLU A 234 13.37 -2.00 -15.05
N GLU A 235 13.42 -3.31 -15.27
CA GLU A 235 13.19 -3.92 -16.57
C GLU A 235 11.79 -3.59 -17.11
N ARG A 236 10.76 -3.64 -16.24
CA ARG A 236 9.41 -3.25 -16.64
C ARG A 236 9.33 -1.78 -17.05
N ARG A 237 9.99 -0.87 -16.33
CA ARG A 237 10.07 0.55 -16.71
C ARG A 237 10.72 0.75 -18.06
N ARG A 238 11.86 0.09 -18.31
CA ARG A 238 12.53 0.14 -19.63
C ARG A 238 11.64 -0.34 -20.77
N LEU A 239 10.89 -1.44 -20.56
CA LEU A 239 9.94 -1.94 -21.56
C LEU A 239 8.76 -0.98 -21.83
N ILE A 240 8.35 -0.21 -20.82
CA ILE A 240 7.33 0.83 -20.98
C ILE A 240 7.89 2.00 -21.79
N GLU A 241 9.11 2.46 -21.47
CA GLU A 241 9.81 3.51 -22.23
C GLU A 241 10.04 3.12 -23.69
N GLU A 242 10.34 1.83 -23.95
CA GLU A 242 10.48 1.26 -25.29
C GLU A 242 9.12 1.06 -26.02
N GLY A 243 7.99 1.31 -25.36
CA GLY A 243 6.65 1.13 -25.91
C GLY A 243 6.23 -0.32 -26.12
N ILE A 244 6.96 -1.27 -25.53
CA ILE A 244 6.70 -2.72 -25.64
C ILE A 244 5.57 -3.16 -24.70
N LEU A 245 5.44 -2.49 -23.56
CA LEU A 245 4.44 -2.74 -22.53
C LEU A 245 3.62 -1.46 -22.29
N GLY A 246 2.30 -1.59 -22.20
CA GLY A 246 1.46 -0.49 -21.72
C GLY A 246 1.59 -0.29 -20.22
N GLU A 247 1.42 0.94 -19.73
CA GLU A 247 1.55 1.26 -18.29
C GLU A 247 0.60 0.42 -17.41
N ASP A 248 -0.61 0.17 -17.92
CA ASP A 248 -1.68 -0.58 -17.23
C ASP A 248 -1.66 -2.10 -17.48
N GLU A 249 -0.69 -2.62 -18.25
CA GLU A 249 -0.67 -4.05 -18.59
C GLU A 249 0.02 -4.91 -17.53
N ASP A 250 -0.74 -5.76 -16.84
CA ASP A 250 -0.23 -6.71 -15.84
C ASP A 250 0.33 -8.00 -16.45
N ILE A 251 1.34 -7.84 -17.31
CA ILE A 251 2.04 -8.93 -17.97
C ILE A 251 3.47 -9.04 -17.42
N SER A 252 3.99 -10.26 -17.31
CA SER A 252 5.40 -10.46 -16.94
C SER A 252 6.35 -9.92 -18.02
N VAL A 253 7.52 -9.42 -17.61
CA VAL A 253 8.59 -8.92 -18.51
C VAL A 253 8.91 -9.92 -19.62
N HIS A 254 9.00 -11.22 -19.28
CA HIS A 254 9.26 -12.28 -20.23
C HIS A 254 8.13 -12.45 -21.27
N ALA A 255 6.88 -12.46 -20.82
CA ALA A 255 5.73 -12.58 -21.70
C ALA A 255 5.58 -11.35 -22.62
N ALA A 256 5.89 -10.14 -22.11
CA ALA A 256 5.91 -8.91 -22.89
C ALA A 256 6.93 -8.98 -24.04
N ARG A 257 8.17 -9.37 -23.74
CA ARG A 257 9.23 -9.58 -24.75
C ARG A 257 8.82 -10.63 -25.80
N LYS A 258 8.22 -11.75 -25.36
CA LYS A 258 7.74 -12.80 -26.26
C LYS A 258 6.65 -12.28 -27.21
N ARG A 259 5.67 -11.53 -26.69
CA ARG A 259 4.60 -10.92 -27.50
C ARG A 259 5.18 -9.97 -28.54
N TRP A 260 6.10 -9.09 -28.13
CA TRP A 260 6.73 -8.15 -29.03
C TRP A 260 7.53 -8.84 -30.14
N TYR A 261 8.32 -9.86 -29.79
CA TYR A 261 9.06 -10.65 -30.77
C TYR A 261 8.11 -11.31 -31.78
N LEU A 262 6.99 -11.89 -31.31
CA LEU A 262 5.98 -12.47 -32.18
C LEU A 262 5.35 -11.43 -33.11
N GLN A 263 4.97 -10.25 -32.60
CA GLN A 263 4.44 -9.15 -33.40
C GLN A 263 5.44 -8.72 -34.49
N ARG A 264 6.71 -8.48 -34.11
CA ARG A 264 7.77 -8.15 -35.06
C ARG A 264 8.01 -9.22 -36.11
N SER A 265 7.96 -10.50 -35.72
CA SER A 265 8.10 -11.62 -36.66
C SER A 265 6.94 -11.67 -37.66
N HIS A 266 5.72 -11.40 -37.22
CA HIS A 266 4.53 -11.34 -38.07
C HIS A 266 4.58 -10.15 -39.03
N GLU A 267 4.96 -8.97 -38.55
CA GLU A 267 5.18 -7.77 -39.38
C GLU A 267 6.23 -8.04 -40.47
N ALA A 268 7.38 -8.62 -40.09
CA ALA A 268 8.43 -8.96 -41.04
C ALA A 268 7.98 -10.01 -42.06
N LEU A 269 7.13 -10.97 -41.67
CA LEU A 269 6.54 -11.93 -42.60
C LEU A 269 5.53 -11.27 -43.55
N LYS A 270 4.66 -10.39 -43.05
CA LYS A 270 3.73 -9.60 -43.88
C LYS A 270 4.48 -8.76 -44.89
N TYR A 271 5.47 -7.98 -44.44
CA TYR A 271 6.32 -7.17 -45.30
C TYR A 271 7.02 -8.01 -46.38
N ARG A 272 7.61 -9.16 -46.03
CA ARG A 272 8.24 -10.06 -47.01
C ARG A 272 7.24 -10.60 -48.03
N ARG A 273 6.03 -10.97 -47.60
CA ARG A 273 4.96 -11.45 -48.49
C ARG A 273 4.48 -10.35 -49.43
N GLU A 274 4.26 -9.15 -48.92
CA GLU A 274 3.86 -7.98 -49.71
C GLU A 274 4.95 -7.61 -50.72
N LYS A 275 6.21 -7.55 -50.30
CA LYS A 275 7.36 -7.30 -51.20
C LYS A 275 7.50 -8.40 -52.26
N GLY A 276 7.30 -9.66 -51.87
CA GLY A 276 7.30 -10.79 -52.80
C GLY A 276 6.15 -10.74 -53.81
N ALA A 277 4.95 -10.37 -53.37
CA ALA A 277 3.78 -10.18 -54.23
C ALA A 277 3.97 -9.00 -55.19
N ALA A 278 4.50 -7.88 -54.69
CA ALA A 278 4.86 -6.71 -55.48
C ALA A 278 5.89 -7.07 -56.56
N ARG A 279 6.95 -7.81 -56.22
CA ARG A 279 7.96 -8.27 -57.19
C ARG A 279 7.38 -9.21 -58.25
N LYS A 280 6.53 -10.16 -57.86
CA LYS A 280 5.83 -11.04 -58.82
C LYS A 280 4.92 -10.26 -59.76
N ARG A 281 4.21 -9.26 -59.23
CA ARG A 281 3.37 -8.37 -60.02
C ARG A 281 4.22 -7.55 -60.98
N ALA A 282 5.32 -6.98 -60.52
CA ALA A 282 6.22 -6.20 -61.35
C ALA A 282 6.77 -7.02 -62.51
N ASN A 283 7.26 -8.24 -62.24
CA ASN A 283 7.74 -9.15 -63.29
C ASN A 283 6.66 -9.53 -64.32
N ARG A 284 5.38 -9.60 -63.92
CA ARG A 284 4.26 -9.86 -64.83
C ARG A 284 3.97 -8.64 -65.71
N LEU A 285 3.90 -7.46 -65.10
CA LEU A 285 3.60 -6.20 -65.77
C LEU A 285 4.72 -5.78 -66.73
N ALA A 286 5.99 -6.03 -66.38
CA ALA A 286 7.16 -5.76 -67.22
C ALA A 286 7.08 -6.41 -68.61
N ARG A 287 6.33 -7.51 -68.76
CA ARG A 287 6.16 -8.24 -70.03
C ARG A 287 5.05 -7.67 -70.91
N LEU A 288 4.25 -6.74 -70.39
CA LEU A 288 3.08 -6.18 -71.08
C LEU A 288 3.40 -4.80 -71.67
N PRO A 289 2.72 -4.40 -72.77
CA PRO A 289 2.77 -3.02 -73.27
C PRO A 289 2.24 -2.00 -72.25
N GLN A 290 2.71 -0.75 -72.34
CA GLN A 290 2.46 0.29 -71.34
C GLN A 290 0.98 0.56 -71.05
N ASP A 291 0.13 0.64 -72.08
CA ASP A 291 -1.31 0.86 -71.90
C ASP A 291 -1.97 -0.28 -71.12
N ARG A 292 -1.49 -1.51 -71.37
CA ARG A 292 -1.97 -2.70 -70.66
C ARG A 292 -1.45 -2.76 -69.22
N GLN A 293 -0.25 -2.25 -68.95
CA GLN A 293 0.26 -2.11 -67.58
C GLN A 293 -0.61 -1.16 -66.75
N ILE A 294 -0.97 0.00 -67.32
CA ILE A 294 -1.83 0.98 -66.67
C ILE A 294 -3.20 0.37 -66.38
N TYR A 295 -3.80 -0.33 -67.36
CA TYR A 295 -5.09 -1.00 -67.19
C TYR A 295 -5.09 -2.09 -66.11
N GLU A 296 -4.08 -2.96 -66.08
CA GLU A 296 -3.99 -4.02 -65.06
C GLU A 296 -3.73 -3.42 -63.66
N MET A 297 -2.97 -2.32 -63.56
CA MET A 297 -2.73 -1.62 -62.31
C MET A 297 -3.98 -0.89 -61.80
N THR A 298 -4.77 -0.25 -62.68
CA THR A 298 -6.03 0.39 -62.27
C THR A 298 -7.05 -0.64 -61.77
N LEU A 299 -7.16 -1.80 -62.42
CA LEU A 299 -8.00 -2.91 -61.93
C LEU A 299 -7.53 -3.43 -60.56
N PHE A 300 -6.22 -3.51 -60.36
CA PHE A 300 -5.67 -3.89 -59.06
C PHE A 300 -6.02 -2.87 -57.99
N LEU A 301 -5.82 -1.58 -58.24
CA LEU A 301 -6.13 -0.51 -57.29
C LEU A 301 -7.63 -0.45 -56.95
N LYS A 302 -8.52 -0.60 -57.93
CA LYS A 302 -9.98 -0.69 -57.67
C LYS A 302 -10.35 -1.83 -56.72
N ARG A 303 -9.55 -2.91 -56.66
CA ARG A 303 -9.79 -4.05 -55.76
C ARG A 303 -9.16 -3.89 -54.38
N THR A 304 -8.12 -3.08 -54.24
CA THR A 304 -7.35 -2.95 -52.99
C THR A 304 -7.51 -1.64 -52.26
N LEU A 305 -8.07 -0.61 -52.91
CA LEU A 305 -8.36 0.67 -52.27
C LEU A 305 -9.43 0.51 -51.17
N PRO A 306 -9.30 1.24 -50.05
CA PRO A 306 -10.37 1.37 -49.06
C PRO A 306 -11.66 1.87 -49.72
N ALA A 307 -12.82 1.42 -49.21
CA ALA A 307 -14.12 1.72 -49.81
C ALA A 307 -14.40 3.23 -49.92
N ASP A 308 -13.95 4.01 -48.92
CA ASP A 308 -14.15 5.46 -48.87
C ASP A 308 -13.33 6.19 -49.95
N GLU A 309 -12.09 5.77 -50.16
CA GLU A 309 -11.21 6.31 -51.20
C GLU A 309 -11.69 5.90 -52.60
N ALA A 310 -12.14 4.65 -52.76
CA ALA A 310 -12.66 4.14 -54.01
C ALA A 310 -13.93 4.88 -54.47
N TYR A 311 -14.76 5.36 -53.55
CA TYR A 311 -15.98 6.12 -53.86
C TYR A 311 -15.69 7.55 -54.34
N GLN A 312 -14.64 8.18 -53.84
CA GLN A 312 -14.27 9.57 -54.18
C GLN A 312 -13.26 9.68 -55.34
N CYS A 313 -12.71 8.55 -55.78
CA CYS A 313 -11.72 8.51 -56.84
C CYS A 313 -12.34 8.75 -58.23
N SER A 314 -12.05 9.90 -58.85
CA SER A 314 -12.33 10.10 -60.27
C SER A 314 -11.44 9.22 -61.17
N ASP A 315 -11.88 8.93 -62.39
CA ASP A 315 -11.13 8.06 -63.31
C ASP A 315 -9.72 8.60 -63.62
N ASP A 316 -9.57 9.92 -63.73
CA ASP A 316 -8.27 10.58 -63.89
C ASP A 316 -7.37 10.43 -62.66
N HIS A 317 -7.96 10.48 -61.46
CA HIS A 317 -7.23 10.28 -60.22
C HIS A 317 -6.72 8.83 -60.11
N LEU A 318 -7.55 7.84 -60.46
CA LEU A 318 -7.15 6.43 -60.51
C LEU A 318 -6.03 6.18 -61.51
N ARG A 319 -6.08 6.82 -62.68
CA ARG A 319 -5.01 6.71 -63.68
C ARG A 319 -3.69 7.27 -63.16
N ARG A 320 -3.72 8.44 -62.51
CA ARG A 320 -2.52 9.05 -61.88
C ARG A 320 -1.95 8.16 -60.77
N LEU A 321 -2.81 7.57 -59.93
CA LEU A 321 -2.40 6.62 -58.89
C LEU A 321 -1.76 5.36 -59.48
N ALA A 322 -2.36 4.79 -60.53
CA ALA A 322 -1.81 3.61 -61.21
C ALA A 322 -0.42 3.89 -61.78
N ILE A 323 -0.22 5.05 -62.41
CA ILE A 323 1.08 5.50 -62.91
C ILE A 323 2.08 5.64 -61.75
N LYS A 324 1.68 6.30 -60.65
CA LYS A 324 2.53 6.44 -59.45
C LYS A 324 2.96 5.09 -58.85
N HIS A 325 2.06 4.10 -58.83
CA HIS A 325 2.40 2.75 -58.37
C HIS A 325 3.28 1.98 -59.35
N LEU A 326 3.14 2.18 -60.67
CA LEU A 326 4.07 1.63 -61.65
C LEU A 326 5.49 2.21 -61.50
N TYR A 327 5.60 3.51 -61.17
CA TYR A 327 6.88 4.14 -60.80
C TYR A 327 7.50 3.52 -59.55
N GLN A 328 6.71 3.29 -58.51
CA GLN A 328 7.18 2.63 -57.29
C GLN A 328 7.66 1.19 -57.51
N LEU A 329 7.23 0.55 -58.60
CA LEU A 329 7.69 -0.78 -59.03
C LEU A 329 8.87 -0.72 -60.01
N GLU A 330 9.40 0.47 -60.32
CA GLU A 330 10.52 0.71 -61.25
C GLU A 330 10.25 0.25 -62.69
N LEU A 331 8.98 0.22 -63.13
CA LEU A 331 8.60 -0.31 -64.45
C LEU A 331 8.42 0.74 -65.54
N SER A 332 8.26 2.02 -65.19
CA SER A 332 8.04 3.11 -66.15
C SER A 332 9.29 4.00 -66.29
N LEU A 333 9.83 4.09 -67.51
CA LEU A 333 10.98 4.94 -67.89
C LEU A 333 10.60 6.35 -68.39
N ALA A 334 9.35 6.79 -68.24
CA ALA A 334 8.99 8.18 -68.53
C ALA A 334 9.28 9.05 -67.30
N ALA A 335 9.73 10.30 -67.46
CA ALA A 335 10.02 11.22 -66.36
C ALA A 335 8.88 11.26 -65.30
N PRO A 336 9.19 11.49 -64.00
CA PRO A 336 8.18 11.54 -62.95
C PRO A 336 7.08 12.56 -63.29
N PRO A 337 5.81 12.31 -62.88
CA PRO A 337 4.73 13.25 -63.13
C PRO A 337 5.07 14.61 -62.48
N PRO A 338 4.83 15.74 -63.17
CA PRO A 338 5.09 17.07 -62.63
C PRO A 338 4.30 17.25 -61.31
N HIS A 339 4.97 17.88 -60.35
CA HIS A 339 4.49 18.14 -58.99
C HIS A 339 3.20 18.93 -58.94
#